data_AF-A0A3N1A2T6-F1
#
_entry.id   AF-A0A3N1A2T6-F1
#
_cell.length_a   1.000
_cell.length_b   1.000
_cell.length_c   1.000
_cell.angle_alpha   90.00
_cell.angle_beta   90.00
_cell.angle_gamma   90.00
#
_symmetry.space_group_name_H-M   'P 1'
#
loop_
_entity.id
_entity.type
_entity.pdbx_description
1 polymer ?
#
loop_
_entity_poly.entity_id
_entity_poly.type
_entity_poly.pdbx_seq_one_letter_code
_entity_poly.pdbx_strand_id
1 'polypeptide(L)'
;MPTAGDGFEAVPLDGTRALAVRAAIAYALCAKRADPEVDVSSAMAIVDRHLDIHVERSLAVRATYGILIPELLMLDSAWTAQHLDAIFPTDTDQAAYWRAAWAALVERQWQTADTWTLLNSVFGRAIDDLDPTATDQYAVARATNLGHHLLRRYWFGTLTLTDQDQLLQRFYRNVPADVAAQLTRSVGMNLPKDEPLETALSGRLKALWKYRIDSVDLAGSDPRELADFDRWFVSGAFDDTWSLQQLLAVLKRCRDVELDPQTLRRLAELSATHPLPCLAIIDRWLENEPDYWALSRRLESLRTILEAGTAAGAPEAALAKKIVSVLLELHGIDLRDSLTPPTAVSPPTAES
;
A
#
# COMPACT_ATOMS: atom_id res chain seq x y z
N MET A 1 37.11 6.79 17.48
CA MET A 1 36.30 6.97 16.26
C MET A 1 34.85 6.74 16.64
N PRO A 2 34.03 7.79 16.72
CA PRO A 2 32.61 7.65 17.04
C PRO A 2 31.85 7.24 15.78
N THR A 3 31.05 6.20 15.91
CA THR A 3 30.03 5.76 14.94
C THR A 3 29.02 6.89 14.74
N ALA A 4 28.94 7.42 13.52
CA ALA A 4 27.89 8.35 13.11
C ALA A 4 26.54 7.63 13.26
N GLY A 5 25.70 8.15 14.14
CA GLY A 5 24.31 7.72 14.22
C GLY A 5 23.56 8.19 12.98
N ASP A 6 23.11 7.25 12.16
CA ASP A 6 22.10 7.44 11.10
C ASP A 6 20.69 7.68 11.69
N GLY A 7 20.62 8.49 12.75
CA GLY A 7 19.38 8.97 13.32
C GLY A 7 18.97 10.24 12.60
N PHE A 8 17.96 10.14 11.74
CA PHE A 8 17.31 11.32 11.18
C PHE A 8 16.53 12.03 12.28
N GLU A 9 17.14 13.06 12.86
CA GLU A 9 16.41 14.03 13.65
C GLU A 9 15.60 14.91 12.69
N ALA A 10 14.28 14.95 12.89
CA ALA A 10 13.42 15.94 12.25
C ALA A 10 14.02 17.32 12.50
N VAL A 11 14.43 18.01 11.43
CA VAL A 11 15.13 19.28 11.57
C VAL A 11 14.14 20.33 12.08
N PRO A 12 14.39 20.98 13.23
CA PRO A 12 13.47 21.97 13.77
C PRO A 12 13.30 23.14 12.79
N LEU A 13 12.07 23.32 12.28
CA LEU A 13 11.73 24.39 11.33
C LEU A 13 11.40 25.73 12.02
N ASP A 14 11.58 25.81 13.33
CA ASP A 14 11.29 26.96 14.20
C ASP A 14 12.48 27.91 14.39
N GLY A 15 13.64 27.57 13.82
CA GLY A 15 14.79 28.46 13.81
C GLY A 15 14.47 29.79 13.12
N THR A 16 14.94 30.90 13.69
CA THR A 16 14.64 32.27 13.23
C THR A 16 14.88 32.48 11.72
N ARG A 17 15.93 31.86 11.16
CA ARG A 17 16.26 31.94 9.73
C ARG A 17 15.30 31.15 8.84
N ALA A 18 14.88 29.96 9.27
CA ALA A 18 13.86 29.18 8.58
C ALA A 18 12.51 29.91 8.60
N LEU A 19 12.12 30.47 9.75
CA LEU A 19 10.92 31.29 9.88
C LEU A 19 10.96 32.54 9.00
N ALA A 20 12.11 33.19 8.84
CA ALA A 20 12.26 34.35 7.97
C ALA A 20 11.99 34.01 6.49
N VAL A 21 12.54 32.89 5.99
CA VAL A 21 12.26 32.42 4.61
C VAL A 21 10.78 32.06 4.44
N ARG A 22 10.20 31.33 5.41
CA ARG A 22 8.76 31.02 5.42
C ARG A 22 7.90 32.28 5.38
N ALA A 23 8.24 33.28 6.19
CA ALA A 23 7.52 34.55 6.26
C ALA A 23 7.63 35.33 4.95
N ALA A 24 8.79 35.34 4.29
CA ALA A 24 8.97 35.99 3.00
C ALA A 24 8.08 35.37 1.91
N ILE A 25 8.05 34.03 1.82
CA ILE A 25 7.18 33.30 0.87
C ILE A 25 5.70 33.54 1.19
N ALA A 26 5.31 33.45 2.46
CA ALA A 26 3.93 33.70 2.88
C ALA A 26 3.48 35.14 2.59
N TYR A 27 4.34 36.12 2.85
CA TYR A 27 4.10 37.52 2.52
C TYR A 27 3.87 37.71 1.02
N ALA A 28 4.77 37.17 0.18
CA ALA A 28 4.68 37.30 -1.26
C ALA A 28 3.40 36.68 -1.83
N LEU A 29 3.02 35.49 -1.34
CA LEU A 29 1.75 34.85 -1.70
C LEU A 29 0.53 35.65 -1.28
N CYS A 30 0.52 36.19 -0.06
CA CYS A 30 -0.56 37.04 0.42
C CYS A 30 -0.68 38.33 -0.40
N ALA A 31 0.45 38.96 -0.73
CA ALA A 31 0.49 40.15 -1.58
C ALA A 31 -0.08 39.83 -2.96
N LYS A 32 0.41 38.79 -3.65
CA LYS A 32 -0.07 38.38 -4.98
C LYS A 32 -1.56 37.99 -5.00
N ARG A 33 -2.08 37.46 -3.89
CA ARG A 33 -3.51 37.16 -3.75
C ARG A 33 -4.36 38.43 -3.66
N ALA A 34 -3.84 39.48 -3.00
CA ALA A 34 -4.54 40.76 -2.88
C ALA A 34 -4.43 41.59 -4.17
N ASP A 35 -3.28 41.55 -4.82
CA ASP A 35 -3.00 42.22 -6.08
C ASP A 35 -2.05 41.35 -6.93
N PRO A 36 -2.53 40.70 -8.01
CA PRO A 36 -1.71 39.86 -8.88
C PRO A 36 -0.51 40.58 -9.50
N GLU A 37 -0.59 41.90 -9.68
CA GLU A 37 0.46 42.71 -10.32
C GLU A 37 1.48 43.27 -9.31
N VAL A 38 1.27 43.06 -8.00
CA VAL A 38 2.18 43.58 -6.98
C VAL A 38 3.60 43.04 -7.18
N ASP A 39 4.57 43.94 -7.05
CA ASP A 39 5.98 43.59 -7.09
C ASP A 39 6.39 42.89 -5.79
N VAL A 40 6.82 41.63 -5.92
CA VAL A 40 7.32 40.80 -4.82
C VAL A 40 8.82 40.52 -4.95
N SER A 41 9.53 41.24 -5.82
CA SER A 41 10.95 41.03 -6.11
C SER A 41 11.83 41.13 -4.86
N SER A 42 11.49 42.00 -3.91
CA SER A 42 12.20 42.12 -2.64
C SER A 42 12.08 40.87 -1.77
N ALA A 43 10.90 40.24 -1.74
CA ALA A 43 10.69 38.98 -1.05
C ALA A 43 11.40 37.83 -1.80
N MET A 44 11.32 37.80 -3.12
CA MET A 44 12.02 36.80 -3.94
C MET A 44 13.54 36.91 -3.82
N ALA A 45 14.10 38.11 -3.65
CA ALA A 45 15.53 38.28 -3.40
C ALA A 45 15.99 37.66 -2.06
N ILE A 46 15.13 37.64 -1.03
CA ILE A 46 15.41 36.95 0.24
C ILE A 46 15.37 35.44 0.01
N VAL A 47 14.35 34.95 -0.71
CA VAL A 47 14.20 33.53 -1.06
C VAL A 47 15.38 33.04 -1.89
N ASP A 48 15.86 33.82 -2.85
CA ASP A 48 17.00 33.47 -3.70
C ASP A 48 18.31 33.45 -2.91
N ARG A 49 18.57 34.52 -2.15
CA ARG A 49 19.78 34.66 -1.33
C ARG A 49 19.96 33.52 -0.32
N HIS A 50 18.87 33.08 0.32
CA HIS A 50 18.93 32.04 1.35
C HIS A 50 18.87 30.62 0.77
N LEU A 51 18.76 30.47 -0.55
CA LEU A 51 18.89 29.18 -1.22
C LEU A 51 20.36 28.80 -1.46
N ASP A 52 21.26 29.78 -1.59
CA ASP A 52 22.69 29.54 -1.76
C ASP A 52 23.28 28.92 -0.48
N ILE A 53 23.81 27.69 -0.59
CA ILE A 53 24.44 26.94 0.50
C ILE A 53 25.66 27.67 1.10
N HIS A 54 26.33 28.52 0.32
CA HIS A 54 27.49 29.26 0.79
C HIS A 54 27.10 30.44 1.67
N VAL A 55 25.89 30.98 1.47
CA VAL A 55 25.30 32.04 2.27
C VAL A 55 24.53 31.45 3.47
N GLU A 56 23.77 30.39 3.24
CA GLU A 56 22.88 29.78 4.22
C GLU A 56 23.13 28.27 4.36
N ARG A 57 23.92 27.93 5.39
CA ARG A 57 24.33 26.54 5.67
C ARG A 57 23.34 25.74 6.53
N SER A 58 22.21 26.33 6.90
CA SER A 58 21.23 25.69 7.78
C SER A 58 20.42 24.61 7.05
N LEU A 59 20.47 23.38 7.56
CA LEU A 59 19.58 22.29 7.11
C LEU A 59 18.09 22.62 7.37
N ALA A 60 17.77 23.44 8.39
CA ALA A 60 16.39 23.83 8.67
C ALA A 60 15.84 24.77 7.59
N VAL A 61 16.69 25.66 7.08
CA VAL A 61 16.33 26.53 5.94
C VAL A 61 16.20 25.67 4.69
N ARG A 62 17.09 24.69 4.49
CA ARG A 62 16.97 23.76 3.38
C ARG A 62 15.66 22.95 3.40
N ALA A 63 15.31 22.40 4.55
CA ALA A 63 14.04 21.70 4.77
C ALA A 63 12.83 22.62 4.50
N THR A 64 12.95 23.92 4.81
CA THR A 64 11.92 24.92 4.49
C THR A 64 11.67 25.03 2.98
N TYR A 65 12.70 25.00 2.13
CA TYR A 65 12.48 24.98 0.68
C TYR A 65 11.77 23.70 0.23
N GLY A 66 12.18 22.54 0.77
CA GLY A 66 11.55 21.26 0.45
C GLY A 66 10.06 21.21 0.78
N ILE A 67 9.67 21.64 1.99
CA ILE A 67 8.26 21.66 2.40
C ILE A 67 7.45 22.73 1.64
N LEU A 68 8.06 23.82 1.19
CA LEU A 68 7.38 24.94 0.52
C LEU A 68 7.40 24.90 -1.01
N ILE A 69 7.80 23.79 -1.64
CA ILE A 69 7.74 23.65 -3.11
C ILE A 69 6.37 24.02 -3.70
N PRO A 70 5.22 23.58 -3.15
CA PRO A 70 3.91 23.96 -3.70
C PRO A 70 3.68 25.47 -3.67
N GLU A 71 4.07 26.12 -2.57
CA GLU A 71 3.97 27.57 -2.38
C GLU A 71 4.89 28.33 -3.33
N LEU A 72 6.10 27.84 -3.57
CA LEU A 72 7.05 28.42 -4.52
C LEU A 72 6.53 28.29 -5.96
N LEU A 73 5.95 27.14 -6.34
CA LEU A 73 5.32 26.93 -7.64
C LEU A 73 4.16 27.90 -7.90
N MET A 74 3.34 28.15 -6.87
CA MET A 74 2.24 29.13 -6.96
C MET A 74 2.74 30.57 -7.10
N LEU A 75 3.90 30.87 -6.52
CA LEU A 75 4.48 32.21 -6.54
C LEU A 75 5.23 32.50 -7.84
N ASP A 76 6.11 31.58 -8.25
CA ASP A 76 6.90 31.65 -9.47
C ASP A 76 7.33 30.23 -9.92
N SER A 77 6.58 29.68 -10.88
CA SER A 77 6.84 28.34 -11.41
C SER A 77 8.14 28.25 -12.20
N ALA A 78 8.54 29.31 -12.90
CA ALA A 78 9.75 29.35 -13.69
C ALA A 78 10.99 29.40 -12.78
N TRP A 79 10.97 30.26 -11.76
CA TRP A 79 12.05 30.32 -10.77
C TRP A 79 12.18 28.98 -10.04
N THR A 80 11.08 28.37 -9.60
CA THR A 80 11.12 27.09 -8.89
C THR A 80 11.73 25.98 -9.75
N ALA A 81 11.34 25.91 -11.03
CA ALA A 81 11.89 24.93 -11.95
C ALA A 81 13.39 25.12 -12.22
N GLN A 82 13.83 26.37 -12.38
CA GLN A 82 15.25 26.70 -12.58
C GLN A 82 16.12 26.40 -11.35
N HIS A 83 15.55 26.48 -10.15
CA HIS A 83 16.27 26.32 -8.89
C HIS A 83 16.06 24.95 -8.24
N LEU A 84 15.44 23.99 -8.94
CA LEU A 84 15.12 22.69 -8.37
C LEU A 84 16.39 21.94 -7.94
N ASP A 85 17.43 21.95 -8.76
CA ASP A 85 18.72 21.32 -8.44
C ASP A 85 19.43 22.05 -7.29
N ALA A 86 19.24 23.37 -7.16
CA ALA A 86 19.72 24.09 -6.01
C ALA A 86 18.98 23.67 -4.75
N ILE A 87 17.65 23.48 -4.79
CA ILE A 87 16.82 23.02 -3.66
C ILE A 87 17.16 21.57 -3.27
N PHE A 88 17.32 20.69 -4.26
CA PHE A 88 17.62 19.26 -4.13
C PHE A 88 19.00 18.93 -4.76
N PRO A 89 20.11 19.34 -4.13
CA PRO A 89 21.45 19.23 -4.72
C PRO A 89 21.87 17.78 -4.97
N THR A 90 22.44 17.52 -6.16
CA THR A 90 22.87 16.20 -6.64
C THR A 90 24.28 15.80 -6.20
N ASP A 91 25.12 16.78 -5.85
CA ASP A 91 26.48 16.52 -5.43
C ASP A 91 26.54 15.72 -4.11
N THR A 92 27.44 14.74 -4.05
CA THR A 92 27.55 13.82 -2.90
C THR A 92 27.94 14.52 -1.61
N ASP A 93 28.76 15.57 -1.68
CA ASP A 93 29.16 16.40 -0.54
C ASP A 93 28.00 17.24 0.02
N GLN A 94 26.92 17.41 -0.73
CA GLN A 94 25.71 18.12 -0.34
C GLN A 94 24.55 17.19 0.04
N ALA A 95 24.80 15.88 0.21
CA ALA A 95 23.75 14.90 0.52
C ALA A 95 22.91 15.26 1.76
N ALA A 96 23.49 15.90 2.78
CA ALA A 96 22.74 16.36 3.95
C ALA A 96 21.66 17.40 3.62
N TYR A 97 21.94 18.31 2.68
CA TYR A 97 20.98 19.30 2.21
C TYR A 97 19.85 18.65 1.43
N TRP A 98 20.18 17.72 0.52
CA TRP A 98 19.17 16.95 -0.20
C TRP A 98 18.24 16.21 0.78
N ARG A 99 18.81 15.48 1.75
CA ARG A 99 18.03 14.74 2.75
C ARG A 99 17.12 15.65 3.57
N ALA A 100 17.60 16.83 3.97
CA ALA A 100 16.80 17.80 4.72
C ALA A 100 15.60 18.31 3.90
N ALA A 101 15.80 18.69 2.64
CA ALA A 101 14.71 19.11 1.75
C ALA A 101 13.74 17.95 1.47
N TRP A 102 14.28 16.77 1.13
CA TRP A 102 13.51 15.58 0.78
C TRP A 102 12.60 15.14 1.92
N ALA A 103 13.12 15.03 3.13
CA ALA A 103 12.35 14.57 4.26
C ALA A 103 11.18 15.50 4.60
N ALA A 104 11.40 16.82 4.52
CA ALA A 104 10.34 17.80 4.73
C ALA A 104 9.30 17.79 3.60
N LEU A 105 9.71 17.49 2.37
CA LEU A 105 8.81 17.31 1.23
C LEU A 105 7.91 16.09 1.41
N VAL A 106 8.46 14.91 1.76
CA VAL A 106 7.68 13.66 1.86
C VAL A 106 6.73 13.62 3.06
N GLU A 107 6.85 14.53 4.02
CA GLU A 107 5.80 14.71 5.03
C GLU A 107 4.50 15.28 4.43
N ARG A 108 4.58 15.99 3.29
CA ARG A 108 3.41 16.58 2.64
C ARG A 108 2.69 15.60 1.73
N GLN A 109 1.50 15.18 2.17
CA GLN A 109 0.62 14.22 1.49
C GLN A 109 -0.16 14.76 0.28
N TRP A 110 -0.15 16.07 0.02
CA TRP A 110 -0.91 16.71 -1.05
C TRP A 110 0.00 17.49 -1.98
N GLN A 111 0.15 17.03 -3.22
CA GLN A 111 0.84 17.80 -4.25
C GLN A 111 -0.09 17.95 -5.47
N THR A 112 -0.03 19.09 -6.16
CA THR A 112 -0.78 19.27 -7.42
C THR A 112 -0.18 18.40 -8.52
N ALA A 113 -0.86 18.26 -9.66
CA ALA A 113 -0.29 17.58 -10.83
C ALA A 113 1.00 18.27 -11.30
N ASP A 114 1.03 19.61 -11.29
CA ASP A 114 2.20 20.40 -11.67
C ASP A 114 3.39 20.15 -10.73
N THR A 115 3.12 20.08 -9.43
CA THR A 115 4.15 19.78 -8.42
C THR A 115 4.74 18.39 -8.64
N TRP A 116 3.89 17.41 -8.96
CA TRP A 116 4.33 16.05 -9.25
C TRP A 116 5.23 15.98 -10.48
N THR A 117 4.80 16.62 -11.58
CA THR A 117 5.59 16.68 -12.82
C THR A 117 6.97 17.28 -12.59
N LEU A 118 7.06 18.35 -11.79
CA LEU A 118 8.34 18.98 -11.46
C LEU A 118 9.25 18.05 -10.63
N LEU A 119 8.68 17.32 -9.67
CA LEU A 119 9.43 16.52 -8.71
C LEU A 119 9.77 15.11 -9.19
N ASN A 120 9.37 14.71 -10.40
CA ASN A 120 9.57 13.35 -10.91
C ASN A 120 11.04 12.89 -10.80
N SER A 121 11.99 13.73 -11.20
CA SER A 121 13.43 13.43 -11.06
C SER A 121 13.89 13.29 -9.61
N VAL A 122 13.32 14.09 -8.69
CA VAL A 122 13.61 14.04 -7.25
C VAL A 122 13.11 12.72 -6.65
N PHE A 123 11.90 12.28 -7.03
CA PHE A 123 11.36 10.97 -6.66
C PHE A 123 12.19 9.83 -7.26
N GLY A 124 12.61 9.97 -8.52
CA GLY A 124 13.48 9.01 -9.19
C GLY A 124 14.78 8.77 -8.43
N ARG A 125 15.46 9.85 -8.02
CA ARG A 125 16.66 9.75 -7.17
C ARG A 125 16.37 9.07 -5.84
N ALA A 126 15.29 9.46 -5.17
CA ALA A 126 14.95 8.86 -3.88
C ALA A 126 14.70 7.35 -3.98
N ILE A 127 14.19 6.87 -5.13
CA ILE A 127 14.02 5.44 -5.44
C ILE A 127 15.36 4.75 -5.71
N ASP A 128 16.29 5.44 -6.37
CA ASP A 128 17.63 4.91 -6.64
C ASP A 128 18.48 4.81 -5.36
N ASP A 129 18.22 5.67 -4.37
CA ASP A 129 18.87 5.66 -3.05
C ASP A 129 18.28 4.58 -2.09
N LEU A 130 17.26 3.82 -2.51
CA LEU A 130 16.69 2.74 -1.70
C LEU A 130 17.60 1.50 -1.71
N ASP A 131 17.62 0.81 -0.57
CA ASP A 131 18.32 -0.46 -0.41
C ASP A 131 17.30 -1.60 -0.24
N PRO A 132 17.21 -2.54 -1.20
CA PRO A 132 16.28 -3.67 -1.14
C PRO A 132 16.61 -4.67 -0.02
N THR A 133 17.80 -4.58 0.57
CA THR A 133 18.26 -5.44 1.67
C THR A 133 18.16 -4.78 3.05
N ALA A 134 17.65 -3.55 3.10
CA ALA A 134 17.53 -2.81 4.36
C ALA A 134 16.60 -3.53 5.34
N THR A 135 17.11 -3.73 6.56
CA THR A 135 16.36 -4.33 7.67
C THR A 135 16.17 -3.36 8.84
N ASP A 136 16.85 -2.21 8.82
CA ASP A 136 16.66 -1.21 9.86
C ASP A 136 15.30 -0.52 9.73
N GLN A 137 14.67 -0.29 10.88
CA GLN A 137 13.32 0.27 10.95
C GLN A 137 13.21 1.64 10.25
N TYR A 138 14.29 2.42 10.25
CA TYR A 138 14.29 3.76 9.71
C TYR A 138 14.29 3.74 8.17
N ALA A 139 15.13 2.94 7.53
CA ALA A 139 15.11 2.74 6.09
C ALA A 139 13.80 2.13 5.58
N VAL A 140 13.26 1.14 6.31
CA VAL A 140 11.94 0.56 6.03
C VAL A 140 10.86 1.65 6.09
N ALA A 141 10.84 2.48 7.15
CA ALA A 141 9.85 3.56 7.27
C ALA A 141 9.96 4.59 6.13
N ARG A 142 11.18 4.96 5.70
CA ARG A 142 11.39 5.85 4.55
C ARG A 142 10.84 5.25 3.26
N ALA A 143 11.16 3.98 2.99
CA ALA A 143 10.69 3.26 1.81
C ALA A 143 9.16 3.13 1.81
N THR A 144 8.55 2.81 2.95
CA THR A 144 7.09 2.74 3.11
C THR A 144 6.44 4.10 2.85
N ASN A 145 6.94 5.19 3.44
CA ASN A 145 6.38 6.53 3.23
C ASN A 145 6.46 6.93 1.75
N LEU A 146 7.59 6.68 1.09
CA LEU A 146 7.75 6.91 -0.35
C LEU A 146 6.73 6.07 -1.16
N GLY A 147 6.57 4.80 -0.81
CA GLY A 147 5.58 3.91 -1.41
C GLY A 147 4.15 4.42 -1.28
N HIS A 148 3.77 4.99 -0.13
CA HIS A 148 2.44 5.59 0.06
C HIS A 148 2.20 6.78 -0.89
N HIS A 149 3.20 7.63 -1.13
CA HIS A 149 3.08 8.72 -2.10
C HIS A 149 2.85 8.20 -3.52
N LEU A 150 3.64 7.22 -3.94
CA LEU A 150 3.54 6.62 -5.26
C LEU A 150 2.18 5.90 -5.45
N LEU A 151 1.76 5.12 -4.45
CA LEU A 151 0.49 4.41 -4.49
C LEU A 151 -0.71 5.35 -4.46
N ARG A 152 -0.65 6.46 -3.74
CA ARG A 152 -1.69 7.49 -3.78
C ARG A 152 -1.85 8.05 -5.19
N ARG A 153 -0.73 8.32 -5.88
CA ARG A 153 -0.76 8.80 -7.27
C ARG A 153 -1.33 7.76 -8.23
N TYR A 154 -0.94 6.51 -8.03
CA TYR A 154 -1.47 5.37 -8.77
C TYR A 154 -2.98 5.20 -8.56
N TRP A 155 -3.42 5.33 -7.31
CA TRP A 155 -4.84 5.26 -6.93
C TRP A 155 -5.66 6.31 -7.69
N PHE A 156 -5.19 7.57 -7.73
CA PHE A 156 -5.87 8.65 -8.45
C PHE A 156 -5.56 8.70 -9.96
N GLY A 157 -4.78 7.76 -10.51
CA GLY A 157 -4.50 7.65 -11.95
C GLY A 157 -3.50 8.68 -12.50
N THR A 158 -2.75 9.35 -11.63
CA THR A 158 -1.71 10.34 -12.00
C THR A 158 -0.31 9.72 -12.15
N LEU A 159 -0.17 8.45 -11.77
CA LEU A 159 1.00 7.60 -11.97
C LEU A 159 0.48 6.26 -12.53
N THR A 160 1.19 5.66 -13.47
CA THR A 160 0.89 4.35 -14.06
C THR A 160 2.09 3.40 -13.94
N LEU A 161 1.85 2.11 -14.19
CA LEU A 161 2.93 1.12 -14.22
C LEU A 161 3.85 1.28 -15.44
N THR A 162 3.36 1.94 -16.49
CA THR A 162 4.03 2.06 -17.80
C THR A 162 4.45 3.49 -18.11
N ASP A 163 4.56 4.34 -17.09
CA ASP A 163 5.10 5.69 -17.27
C ASP A 163 6.55 5.62 -17.77
N GLN A 164 6.97 6.65 -18.51
CA GLN A 164 8.29 6.72 -19.14
C GLN A 164 9.44 6.44 -18.16
N ASP A 165 9.35 6.98 -16.94
CA ASP A 165 10.37 6.83 -15.90
C ASP A 165 10.22 5.55 -15.06
N GLN A 166 9.13 4.81 -15.26
CA GLN A 166 8.81 3.55 -14.58
C GLN A 166 8.94 3.62 -13.05
N LEU A 167 8.61 4.77 -12.45
CA LEU A 167 8.87 5.04 -11.02
C LEU A 167 8.32 3.93 -10.13
N LEU A 168 7.06 3.51 -10.33
CA LEU A 168 6.45 2.49 -9.49
C LEU A 168 7.13 1.12 -9.65
N GLN A 169 7.53 0.75 -10.86
CA GLN A 169 8.23 -0.53 -11.10
C GLN A 169 9.67 -0.50 -10.56
N ARG A 170 10.37 0.63 -10.70
CA ARG A 170 11.70 0.84 -10.08
C ARG A 170 11.61 0.77 -8.56
N PHE A 171 10.62 1.44 -7.98
CA PHE A 171 10.35 1.39 -6.55
C PHE A 171 10.20 -0.05 -6.05
N TYR A 172 9.30 -0.84 -6.66
CA TYR A 172 9.09 -2.22 -6.23
C TYR A 172 10.30 -3.15 -6.43
N ARG A 173 11.25 -2.81 -7.32
CA ARG A 173 12.52 -3.55 -7.47
C ARG A 173 13.55 -3.21 -6.39
N ASN A 174 13.44 -2.04 -5.78
CA ASN A 174 14.44 -1.50 -4.86
C ASN A 174 13.97 -1.50 -3.39
N VAL A 175 12.83 -2.11 -3.08
CA VAL A 175 12.32 -2.20 -1.70
C VAL A 175 12.40 -3.61 -1.13
N PRO A 176 12.60 -3.76 0.20
CA PRO A 176 12.43 -5.03 0.87
C PRO A 176 11.00 -5.59 0.70
N ALA A 177 10.89 -6.92 0.75
CA ALA A 177 9.61 -7.63 0.67
C ALA A 177 8.59 -7.14 1.72
N ASP A 178 9.04 -6.85 2.94
CA ASP A 178 8.18 -6.38 4.04
C ASP A 178 7.53 -5.02 3.70
N VAL A 179 8.25 -4.13 3.01
CA VAL A 179 7.70 -2.85 2.53
C VAL A 179 6.64 -3.10 1.47
N ALA A 180 6.91 -3.97 0.50
CA ALA A 180 5.93 -4.31 -0.52
C ALA A 180 4.66 -4.97 0.07
N ALA A 181 4.81 -5.87 1.04
CA ALA A 181 3.69 -6.46 1.79
C ALA A 181 2.87 -5.39 2.53
N GLN A 182 3.53 -4.49 3.27
CA GLN A 182 2.87 -3.40 3.99
C GLN A 182 2.08 -2.49 3.06
N LEU A 183 2.59 -2.24 1.86
CA LEU A 183 1.90 -1.43 0.85
C LEU A 183 0.70 -2.17 0.26
N THR A 184 0.81 -3.47 -0.06
CA THR A 184 -0.34 -4.32 -0.43
C THR A 184 -1.44 -4.24 0.62
N ARG A 185 -1.08 -4.40 1.90
CA ARG A 185 -1.99 -4.26 3.03
C ARG A 185 -2.65 -2.88 3.07
N SER A 186 -1.84 -1.83 2.90
CA SER A 186 -2.29 -0.44 2.94
C SER A 186 -3.35 -0.16 1.86
N VAL A 187 -3.17 -0.68 0.64
CA VAL A 187 -4.19 -0.56 -0.42
C VAL A 187 -5.48 -1.23 0.01
N GLY A 188 -5.42 -2.46 0.53
CA GLY A 188 -6.58 -3.22 0.99
C GLY A 188 -7.36 -2.51 2.10
N MET A 189 -6.65 -1.89 3.05
CA MET A 189 -7.23 -1.15 4.17
C MET A 189 -7.99 0.13 3.74
N ASN A 190 -7.67 0.69 2.57
CA ASN A 190 -8.30 1.91 2.05
C ASN A 190 -9.45 1.63 1.06
N LEU A 191 -9.73 0.36 0.76
CA LEU A 191 -10.88 -0.01 -0.07
C LEU A 191 -12.19 0.28 0.67
N PRO A 192 -13.23 0.76 -0.02
CA PRO A 192 -14.55 0.88 0.56
C PRO A 192 -15.10 -0.51 0.90
N LYS A 193 -15.95 -0.58 1.93
CA LYS A 193 -16.51 -1.85 2.39
C LYS A 193 -17.86 -2.10 1.71
N ASP A 194 -18.00 -3.27 1.11
CA ASP A 194 -19.22 -3.78 0.46
C ASP A 194 -19.78 -2.84 -0.62
N GLU A 195 -18.90 -2.01 -1.20
CA GLU A 195 -19.23 -1.05 -2.26
C GLU A 195 -18.33 -1.30 -3.46
N PRO A 196 -18.89 -1.43 -4.68
CA PRO A 196 -18.10 -1.65 -5.88
C PRO A 196 -17.25 -0.42 -6.20
N LEU A 197 -16.01 -0.64 -6.62
CA LEU A 197 -15.15 0.43 -7.11
C LEU A 197 -15.61 0.97 -8.46
N GLU A 198 -15.31 2.25 -8.71
CA GLU A 198 -15.33 2.80 -10.06
C GLU A 198 -14.47 1.95 -11.00
N THR A 199 -14.97 1.67 -12.21
CA THR A 199 -14.33 0.80 -13.21
C THR A 199 -12.86 1.16 -13.45
N ALA A 200 -12.54 2.45 -13.55
CA ALA A 200 -11.18 2.91 -13.81
C ALA A 200 -10.23 2.60 -12.63
N LEU A 201 -10.68 2.84 -11.40
CA LEU A 201 -9.90 2.51 -10.19
C LEU A 201 -9.76 0.99 -10.03
N SER A 202 -10.85 0.23 -10.22
CA SER A 202 -10.82 -1.24 -10.18
C SER A 202 -9.79 -1.80 -11.18
N GLY A 203 -9.80 -1.30 -12.42
CA GLY A 203 -8.86 -1.71 -13.46
C GLY A 203 -7.40 -1.43 -13.08
N ARG A 204 -7.10 -0.25 -12.51
CA ARG A 204 -5.76 0.08 -12.02
C ARG A 204 -5.34 -0.85 -10.88
N LEU A 205 -6.15 -1.02 -9.84
CA LEU A 205 -5.77 -1.86 -8.71
C LEU A 205 -5.59 -3.34 -9.10
N LYS A 206 -6.41 -3.86 -10.03
CA LYS A 206 -6.22 -5.19 -10.61
C LYS A 206 -4.92 -5.30 -11.41
N ALA A 207 -4.54 -4.27 -12.16
CA ALA A 207 -3.28 -4.24 -12.90
C ALA A 207 -2.06 -4.21 -11.95
N LEU A 208 -2.13 -3.42 -10.87
CA LEU A 208 -1.11 -3.42 -9.81
C LEU A 208 -0.98 -4.79 -9.15
N TRP A 209 -2.10 -5.39 -8.77
CA TRP A 209 -2.13 -6.72 -8.17
C TRP A 209 -1.51 -7.77 -9.09
N LYS A 210 -1.93 -7.79 -10.37
CA LYS A 210 -1.36 -8.68 -11.38
C LYS A 210 0.14 -8.48 -11.52
N TYR A 211 0.61 -7.25 -11.56
CA TYR A 211 2.04 -6.95 -11.62
C TYR A 211 2.80 -7.52 -10.41
N ARG A 212 2.22 -7.45 -9.19
CA ARG A 212 2.84 -8.06 -8.01
C ARG A 212 2.89 -9.59 -8.08
N ILE A 213 1.80 -10.23 -8.50
CA ILE A 213 1.77 -11.69 -8.73
C ILE A 213 2.83 -12.12 -9.74
N ASP A 214 2.89 -11.42 -10.89
CA ASP A 214 3.87 -11.72 -11.93
C ASP A 214 5.32 -11.50 -11.44
N SER A 215 5.54 -10.56 -10.51
CA SER A 215 6.87 -10.34 -9.91
C SER A 215 7.31 -11.52 -9.04
N VAL A 216 6.39 -12.13 -8.30
CA VAL A 216 6.68 -13.36 -7.53
C VAL A 216 6.92 -14.54 -8.47
N ASP A 217 6.07 -14.72 -9.49
CA ASP A 217 6.15 -15.89 -10.38
C ASP A 217 7.34 -15.86 -11.34
N LEU A 218 7.69 -14.68 -11.87
CA LEU A 218 8.64 -14.55 -12.98
C LEU A 218 9.96 -13.92 -12.56
N ALA A 219 9.94 -13.00 -11.59
CA ALA A 219 11.12 -12.26 -11.15
C ALA A 219 11.70 -12.79 -9.83
N GLY A 220 11.04 -13.75 -9.18
CA GLY A 220 11.50 -14.37 -7.94
C GLY A 220 11.40 -13.43 -6.72
N SER A 221 10.50 -12.45 -6.76
CA SER A 221 10.13 -11.66 -5.58
C SER A 221 9.59 -12.54 -4.46
N ASP A 222 9.65 -12.05 -3.22
CA ASP A 222 9.24 -12.84 -2.06
C ASP A 222 7.70 -13.03 -2.07
N PRO A 223 7.18 -14.26 -1.98
CA PRO A 223 5.74 -14.50 -1.92
C PRO A 223 5.03 -13.80 -0.75
N ARG A 224 5.74 -13.47 0.34
CA ARG A 224 5.17 -12.79 1.51
C ARG A 224 4.61 -11.41 1.19
N GLU A 225 5.04 -10.79 0.09
CA GLU A 225 4.49 -9.52 -0.41
C GLU A 225 2.99 -9.58 -0.74
N LEU A 226 2.48 -10.80 -0.96
CA LEU A 226 1.09 -11.08 -1.34
C LEU A 226 0.21 -11.45 -0.14
N ALA A 227 0.79 -11.66 1.04
CA ALA A 227 0.11 -12.27 2.19
C ALA A 227 -1.11 -11.48 2.68
N ASP A 228 -1.06 -10.15 2.57
CA ASP A 228 -2.14 -9.24 3.02
C ASP A 228 -3.26 -9.02 1.97
N PHE A 229 -3.43 -9.94 1.01
CA PHE A 229 -4.58 -9.90 0.09
C PHE A 229 -5.92 -10.17 0.79
N ASP A 230 -5.90 -10.75 2.00
CA ASP A 230 -7.09 -10.93 2.85
C ASP A 230 -7.90 -9.63 2.98
N ARG A 231 -7.24 -8.47 3.15
CA ARG A 231 -7.90 -7.15 3.23
C ARG A 231 -8.61 -6.76 1.95
N TRP A 232 -8.05 -7.11 0.80
CA TRP A 232 -8.68 -6.86 -0.50
C TRP A 232 -9.92 -7.73 -0.65
N PHE A 233 -9.77 -9.02 -0.33
CA PHE A 233 -10.86 -9.98 -0.37
C PHE A 233 -12.01 -9.56 0.55
N VAL A 234 -11.73 -9.27 1.82
CA VAL A 234 -12.75 -8.88 2.82
C VAL A 234 -13.48 -7.60 2.44
N SER A 235 -12.85 -6.68 1.72
CA SER A 235 -13.46 -5.37 1.40
C SER A 235 -14.74 -5.44 0.57
N GLY A 236 -14.91 -6.44 -0.30
CA GLY A 236 -16.09 -6.51 -1.18
C GLY A 236 -16.07 -5.56 -2.36
N ALA A 237 -14.96 -4.85 -2.54
CA ALA A 237 -14.83 -3.83 -3.55
C ALA A 237 -14.65 -4.41 -4.98
N PHE A 238 -14.40 -5.72 -5.09
CA PHE A 238 -14.16 -6.42 -6.35
C PHE A 238 -15.15 -7.58 -6.53
N ASP A 239 -15.34 -7.98 -7.80
CA ASP A 239 -16.08 -9.18 -8.18
C ASP A 239 -15.65 -10.42 -7.36
N ASP A 240 -16.62 -11.18 -6.88
CA ASP A 240 -16.39 -12.32 -5.98
C ASP A 240 -15.61 -13.44 -6.68
N THR A 241 -15.92 -13.73 -7.95
CA THR A 241 -15.21 -14.76 -8.71
C THR A 241 -13.73 -14.42 -8.85
N TRP A 242 -13.42 -13.17 -9.22
CA TRP A 242 -12.04 -12.67 -9.28
C TRP A 242 -11.36 -12.73 -7.92
N SER A 243 -12.03 -12.29 -6.86
CA SER A 243 -11.46 -12.21 -5.51
C SER A 243 -11.14 -13.60 -4.94
N LEU A 244 -12.03 -14.57 -5.13
CA LEU A 244 -11.81 -15.98 -4.75
C LEU A 244 -10.62 -16.58 -5.50
N GLN A 245 -10.50 -16.32 -6.81
CA GLN A 245 -9.37 -16.77 -7.61
C GLN A 245 -8.04 -16.18 -7.11
N GLN A 246 -8.03 -14.89 -6.75
CA GLN A 246 -6.83 -14.24 -6.25
C GLN A 246 -6.44 -14.76 -4.86
N LEU A 247 -7.39 -14.94 -3.94
CA LEU A 247 -7.09 -15.50 -2.61
C LEU A 247 -6.50 -16.92 -2.72
N LEU A 248 -7.06 -17.76 -3.58
CA LEU A 248 -6.49 -19.08 -3.87
C LEU A 248 -5.09 -18.99 -4.50
N ALA A 249 -4.87 -18.01 -5.38
CA ALA A 249 -3.56 -17.76 -6.00
C ALA A 249 -2.51 -17.36 -4.95
N VAL A 250 -2.87 -16.57 -3.93
CA VAL A 250 -1.99 -16.21 -2.82
C VAL A 250 -1.63 -17.43 -1.99
N LEU A 251 -2.61 -18.23 -1.54
CA LEU A 251 -2.35 -19.42 -0.73
C LEU A 251 -1.47 -20.47 -1.43
N LYS A 252 -1.49 -20.51 -2.76
CA LYS A 252 -0.60 -21.39 -3.56
C LYS A 252 0.87 -20.93 -3.56
N ARG A 253 1.13 -19.64 -3.29
CA ARG A 253 2.46 -19.03 -3.36
C ARG A 253 3.05 -18.78 -1.99
N CYS A 254 2.23 -18.38 -1.03
CA CYS A 254 2.64 -18.05 0.32
C CYS A 254 1.97 -19.03 1.30
N ARG A 255 2.81 -19.89 1.91
CA ARG A 255 2.33 -20.94 2.84
C ARG A 255 1.91 -20.36 4.19
N ASP A 256 2.61 -19.34 4.66
CA ASP A 256 2.40 -18.75 6.00
C ASP A 256 1.19 -17.79 6.07
N VAL A 257 0.29 -17.85 5.07
CA VAL A 257 -0.91 -17.01 5.04
C VAL A 257 -1.97 -17.61 5.95
N GLU A 258 -2.24 -16.90 7.03
CA GLU A 258 -3.33 -17.22 7.95
C GLU A 258 -4.64 -16.57 7.47
N LEU A 259 -5.71 -17.37 7.38
CA LEU A 259 -7.04 -16.84 7.06
C LEU A 259 -7.67 -16.21 8.30
N ASP A 260 -7.80 -14.89 8.28
CA ASP A 260 -8.38 -14.15 9.38
C ASP A 260 -9.90 -14.45 9.55
N PRO A 261 -10.51 -14.16 10.72
CA PRO A 261 -11.92 -14.47 10.94
C PRO A 261 -12.88 -13.73 9.99
N GLN A 262 -12.49 -12.57 9.45
CA GLN A 262 -13.33 -11.85 8.50
C GLN A 262 -13.31 -12.54 7.14
N THR A 263 -12.15 -13.04 6.74
CA THR A 263 -11.94 -13.80 5.51
C THR A 263 -12.77 -15.09 5.51
N LEU A 264 -12.74 -15.85 6.60
CA LEU A 264 -13.52 -17.09 6.71
C LEU A 264 -15.03 -16.85 6.77
N ARG A 265 -15.48 -15.78 7.45
CA ARG A 265 -16.90 -15.40 7.42
C ARG A 265 -17.37 -15.05 6.01
N ARG A 266 -16.58 -14.25 5.29
CA ARG A 266 -16.88 -13.92 3.90
C ARG A 266 -16.87 -15.16 3.00
N LEU A 267 -15.93 -16.09 3.17
CA LEU A 267 -15.95 -17.37 2.45
C LEU A 267 -17.23 -18.16 2.75
N ALA A 268 -17.71 -18.17 3.99
CA ALA A 268 -18.97 -18.81 4.35
C ALA A 268 -20.17 -18.13 3.68
N GLU A 269 -20.21 -16.81 3.62
CA GLU A 269 -21.25 -16.05 2.91
C GLU A 269 -21.26 -16.37 1.40
N LEU A 270 -20.08 -16.41 0.77
CA LEU A 270 -19.93 -16.72 -0.65
C LEU A 270 -20.10 -18.20 -0.98
N SER A 271 -20.06 -19.10 0.01
CA SER A 271 -20.15 -20.54 -0.24
C SER A 271 -21.50 -20.97 -0.82
N ALA A 272 -22.57 -20.21 -0.57
CA ALA A 272 -23.90 -20.49 -1.13
C ALA A 272 -23.96 -20.30 -2.66
N THR A 273 -23.18 -19.38 -3.22
CA THR A 273 -23.15 -19.06 -4.66
C THR A 273 -21.89 -19.58 -5.36
N HIS A 274 -20.79 -19.73 -4.62
CA HIS A 274 -19.49 -20.17 -5.09
C HIS A 274 -18.90 -21.29 -4.21
N PRO A 275 -19.60 -22.44 -4.06
CA PRO A 275 -19.19 -23.51 -3.15
C PRO A 275 -17.83 -24.10 -3.52
N LEU A 276 -17.61 -24.41 -4.80
CA LEU A 276 -16.38 -25.05 -5.25
C LEU A 276 -15.12 -24.18 -5.04
N PRO A 277 -15.10 -22.88 -5.43
CA PRO A 277 -13.97 -22.00 -5.10
C PRO A 277 -13.71 -21.87 -3.59
N CYS A 278 -14.76 -21.76 -2.77
CA CYS A 278 -14.60 -21.64 -1.32
C CYS A 278 -13.98 -22.91 -0.71
N LEU A 279 -14.46 -24.10 -1.11
CA LEU A 279 -13.86 -25.37 -0.71
C LEU A 279 -12.40 -25.50 -1.16
N ALA A 280 -12.07 -25.09 -2.39
CA ALA A 280 -10.71 -25.14 -2.90
C ALA A 280 -9.73 -24.24 -2.10
N ILE A 281 -10.22 -23.11 -1.58
CA ILE A 281 -9.46 -22.24 -0.68
C ILE A 281 -9.21 -22.92 0.66
N ILE A 282 -10.23 -23.54 1.26
CA ILE A 282 -10.07 -24.29 2.53
C ILE A 282 -9.13 -25.48 2.34
N ASP A 283 -9.28 -26.26 1.27
CA ASP A 283 -8.42 -27.39 0.95
C ASP A 283 -6.95 -26.95 0.80
N ARG A 284 -6.71 -25.86 0.07
CA ARG A 284 -5.36 -25.29 -0.08
C ARG A 284 -4.82 -24.75 1.24
N TRP A 285 -5.65 -24.11 2.05
CA TRP A 285 -5.23 -23.59 3.34
C TRP A 285 -4.80 -24.73 4.28
N LEU A 286 -5.55 -25.84 4.33
CA LEU A 286 -5.17 -27.02 5.11
C LEU A 286 -3.87 -27.67 4.62
N GLU A 287 -3.62 -27.69 3.30
CA GLU A 287 -2.34 -28.15 2.74
C GLU A 287 -1.14 -27.28 3.18
N ASN A 288 -1.39 -26.05 3.63
CA ASN A 288 -0.37 -25.17 4.21
C ASN A 288 -0.17 -25.37 5.72
N GLU A 289 -0.82 -26.38 6.33
CA GLU A 289 -0.69 -26.77 7.74
C GLU A 289 -0.93 -25.63 8.74
N PRO A 290 -2.13 -25.02 8.74
CA PRO A 290 -2.44 -23.91 9.65
C PRO A 290 -2.49 -24.41 11.09
N ASP A 291 -2.23 -23.49 12.03
CA ASP A 291 -2.22 -23.82 13.44
C ASP A 291 -3.62 -24.27 13.94
N TYR A 292 -3.64 -25.13 14.97
CA TYR A 292 -4.89 -25.66 15.53
C TYR A 292 -5.81 -24.56 16.12
N TRP A 293 -5.25 -23.50 16.69
CA TRP A 293 -6.01 -22.37 17.22
C TRP A 293 -6.69 -21.55 16.12
N ALA A 294 -6.06 -21.42 14.95
CA ALA A 294 -6.63 -20.80 13.77
C ALA A 294 -7.85 -21.58 13.29
N LEU A 295 -7.78 -22.92 13.28
CA LEU A 295 -8.89 -23.79 12.89
C LEU A 295 -10.02 -23.81 13.95
N SER A 296 -9.70 -24.08 15.22
CA SER A 296 -10.69 -24.29 16.29
C SER A 296 -11.54 -23.05 16.59
N ARG A 297 -11.01 -21.84 16.40
CA ARG A 297 -11.77 -20.59 16.59
C ARG A 297 -12.72 -20.27 15.44
N ARG A 298 -12.84 -21.15 14.44
CA ARG A 298 -13.49 -20.88 13.13
C ARG A 298 -14.40 -22.01 12.66
N LEU A 299 -14.71 -22.97 13.54
CA LEU A 299 -15.49 -24.17 13.20
C LEU A 299 -16.84 -23.85 12.57
N GLU A 300 -17.53 -22.80 13.00
CA GLU A 300 -18.83 -22.40 12.42
C GLU A 300 -18.71 -21.99 10.96
N SER A 301 -17.72 -21.15 10.61
CA SER A 301 -17.50 -20.76 9.21
C SER A 301 -17.09 -21.95 8.34
N LEU A 302 -16.23 -22.84 8.87
CA LEU A 302 -15.84 -24.07 8.17
C LEU A 302 -17.06 -24.98 7.94
N ARG A 303 -17.90 -25.16 8.96
CA ARG A 303 -19.15 -25.92 8.88
C ARG A 303 -20.07 -25.38 7.79
N THR A 304 -20.33 -24.07 7.78
CA THR A 304 -21.18 -23.44 6.74
C THR A 304 -20.65 -23.70 5.33
N ILE A 305 -19.33 -23.57 5.12
CA ILE A 305 -18.71 -23.82 3.80
C ILE A 305 -18.87 -25.29 3.38
N LEU A 306 -18.69 -26.23 4.32
CA LEU A 306 -18.81 -27.66 4.07
C LEU A 306 -20.26 -28.09 3.79
N GLU A 307 -21.23 -27.52 4.50
CA GLU A 307 -22.66 -27.76 4.28
C GLU A 307 -23.08 -27.27 2.89
N ALA A 308 -22.68 -26.04 2.51
CA ALA A 308 -22.94 -25.49 1.19
C ALA A 308 -22.32 -26.35 0.08
N GLY A 309 -21.08 -26.79 0.28
CA GLY A 309 -20.39 -27.72 -0.62
C GLY A 309 -21.12 -29.06 -0.79
N THR A 310 -21.61 -29.63 0.30
CA THR A 310 -22.35 -30.90 0.28
C THR A 310 -23.68 -30.78 -0.46
N ALA A 311 -24.34 -29.63 -0.40
CA ALA A 311 -25.61 -29.37 -1.06
C ALA A 311 -25.48 -29.01 -2.56
N ALA A 312 -24.32 -28.56 -3.01
CA ALA A 312 -24.14 -27.97 -4.35
C ALA A 312 -24.02 -28.96 -5.51
N GLY A 313 -23.42 -30.13 -5.28
CA GLY A 313 -23.16 -31.09 -6.36
C GLY A 313 -22.18 -32.21 -5.99
N ALA A 314 -22.03 -33.19 -6.89
CA ALA A 314 -21.13 -34.32 -6.68
C ALA A 314 -19.64 -33.93 -6.53
N PRO A 315 -19.05 -33.04 -7.35
CA PRO A 315 -17.65 -32.67 -7.19
C PRO A 315 -17.41 -31.85 -5.92
N GLU A 316 -18.32 -30.95 -5.55
CA GLU A 316 -18.26 -30.17 -4.32
C GLU A 316 -18.38 -31.06 -3.08
N ALA A 317 -19.36 -31.98 -3.06
CA ALA A 317 -19.55 -32.91 -1.96
C ALA A 317 -18.35 -33.87 -1.78
N ALA A 318 -17.70 -34.27 -2.87
CA ALA A 318 -16.48 -35.08 -2.79
C ALA A 318 -15.32 -34.30 -2.15
N LEU A 319 -15.15 -33.03 -2.51
CA LEU A 319 -14.13 -32.17 -1.92
C LEU A 319 -14.43 -31.84 -0.45
N ALA A 320 -15.68 -31.57 -0.10
CA ALA A 320 -16.11 -31.38 1.29
C ALA A 320 -15.79 -32.61 2.16
N LYS A 321 -16.06 -33.83 1.65
CA LYS A 321 -15.69 -35.08 2.34
C LYS A 321 -14.18 -35.23 2.54
N LYS A 322 -13.37 -34.88 1.54
CA LYS A 322 -11.91 -34.85 1.66
C LYS A 322 -11.48 -33.93 2.81
N ILE A 323 -12.00 -32.69 2.83
CA ILE A 323 -11.66 -31.69 3.85
C ILE A 323 -12.04 -32.16 5.25
N VAL A 324 -13.24 -32.71 5.44
CA VAL A 324 -13.67 -33.27 6.74
C VAL A 324 -12.74 -34.40 7.20
N SER A 325 -12.31 -35.27 6.28
CA SER A 325 -11.39 -36.37 6.60
C SER A 325 -10.03 -35.82 7.07
N VAL A 326 -9.49 -34.82 6.38
CA VAL A 326 -8.22 -34.15 6.73
C VAL A 326 -8.33 -33.45 8.10
N LEU A 327 -9.42 -32.72 8.36
CA LEU A 327 -9.66 -32.06 9.64
C LEU A 327 -9.72 -33.05 10.82
N LEU A 328 -10.35 -34.21 10.61
CA LEU A 328 -10.43 -35.25 11.62
C LEU A 328 -9.07 -35.92 11.85
N GLU A 329 -8.39 -36.33 10.79
CA GLU A 329 -7.14 -37.10 10.84
C GLU A 329 -5.96 -36.28 11.35
N LEU A 330 -5.79 -35.05 10.88
CA LEU A 330 -4.62 -34.23 11.18
C LEU A 330 -4.83 -33.26 12.35
N HIS A 331 -6.07 -32.82 12.58
CA HIS A 331 -6.37 -31.78 13.56
C HIS A 331 -7.33 -32.23 14.67
N GLY A 332 -7.87 -33.45 14.62
CA GLY A 332 -8.81 -33.96 15.61
C GLY A 332 -10.15 -33.21 15.64
N ILE A 333 -10.49 -32.50 14.56
CA ILE A 333 -11.71 -31.70 14.43
C ILE A 333 -12.77 -32.54 13.71
N ASP A 334 -13.82 -32.91 14.44
CA ASP A 334 -14.94 -33.68 13.87
C ASP A 334 -16.05 -32.75 13.36
N LEU A 335 -16.20 -32.68 12.04
CA LEU A 335 -17.28 -31.98 11.34
C LEU A 335 -18.06 -32.94 10.42
N ARG A 336 -18.13 -34.23 10.74
CA ARG A 336 -18.85 -35.19 9.89
C ARG A 336 -20.35 -34.92 9.81
N ASP A 337 -20.92 -34.26 10.81
CA ASP A 337 -22.31 -33.83 10.83
C ASP A 337 -22.63 -32.83 9.70
N SER A 338 -21.65 -32.03 9.27
CA SER A 338 -21.78 -31.07 8.15
C SER A 338 -21.92 -31.74 6.78
N LEU A 339 -21.72 -33.06 6.68
CA LEU A 339 -21.87 -33.85 5.45
C LEU A 339 -23.29 -34.42 5.27
N THR A 340 -24.18 -34.17 6.23
CA THR A 340 -25.56 -34.64 6.21
C THR A 340 -26.48 -33.47 5.86
N PRO A 341 -27.33 -33.55 4.82
CA PRO A 341 -28.31 -32.51 4.57
C PRO A 341 -29.28 -32.42 5.78
N PRO A 342 -29.73 -31.21 6.16
CA PRO A 342 -30.64 -31.06 7.30
C PRO A 342 -31.89 -31.89 7.05
N THR A 343 -32.15 -32.85 7.95
CA THR A 343 -33.38 -33.65 7.93
C THR A 343 -34.58 -32.72 7.94
N ALA A 344 -35.37 -32.74 6.85
CA ALA A 344 -36.64 -32.06 6.81
C ALA A 344 -37.51 -32.59 7.96
N VAL A 345 -37.81 -31.74 8.93
CA VAL A 345 -38.78 -32.05 9.99
C VAL A 345 -40.14 -32.20 9.30
N SER A 346 -40.58 -33.45 9.09
CA SER A 346 -41.94 -33.72 8.66
C SER A 346 -42.92 -33.15 9.68
N PRO A 347 -43.96 -32.41 9.28
CA PRO A 347 -44.98 -31.96 10.21
C PRO A 347 -45.66 -33.19 10.83
N PRO A 348 -46.09 -33.12 12.10
CA PRO A 348 -46.77 -34.24 12.73
C PRO A 348 -48.03 -34.56 11.93
N THR A 349 -48.11 -35.80 11.45
CA THR A 349 -49.33 -36.40 10.93
C THR A 349 -50.41 -36.25 11.98
N ALA A 350 -51.44 -35.46 11.67
CA ALA A 350 -52.68 -35.45 12.42
C ALA A 350 -53.33 -36.83 12.25
N GLU A 351 -53.29 -37.64 13.31
CA GLU A 351 -54.13 -38.83 13.42
C GLU A 351 -55.60 -38.40 13.52
N SER A 352 -56.44 -39.22 12.86
CA SER A 352 -57.84 -38.97 12.50
C SER A 352 -58.84 -39.05 13.65
#